data_AF-A0A2A4W237-F1
#
_entry.id   AF-A0A2A4W237-F1
#
_cell.length_a   1.000
_cell.length_b   1.000
_cell.length_c   1.000
_cell.angle_alpha   90.00
_cell.angle_beta   90.00
_cell.angle_gamma   90.00
#
_symmetry.space_group_name_H-M   'P 1'
#
loop_
_entity.id
_entity.type
_entity.pdbx_description
1 polymer ?
#
loop_
_entity_poly.entity_id
_entity_poly.type
_entity_poly.pdbx_seq_one_letter_code
_entity_poly.pdbx_strand_id
1 'polypeptide(L)' 'MNAISLKEMTTAEKISTMEVLWNDLCENNSIDSPVWHESVLANRERLRSSGVQEPIGWEAAKQQLRNKI' A
#
# COMPACT_ATOMS: atom_id res chain seq x y z
N MET A 1 23.51 -15.86 -10.18
CA MET A 1 22.16 -15.38 -9.82
C MET A 1 21.56 -16.41 -8.87
N ASN A 2 21.38 -16.08 -7.60
CA ASN A 2 20.62 -16.93 -6.68
C ASN A 2 19.15 -16.69 -6.96
N ALA A 3 18.48 -17.69 -7.53
CA ALA A 3 17.03 -17.66 -7.70
C ALA A 3 16.37 -17.99 -6.36
N ILE A 4 15.43 -17.14 -5.91
CA ILE A 4 14.62 -17.42 -4.73
C ILE A 4 13.59 -18.49 -5.12
N SER A 5 13.59 -19.64 -4.42
CA SER A 5 12.60 -20.70 -4.65
C SER A 5 11.26 -20.34 -4.00
N LEU A 6 10.51 -19.47 -4.67
CA LEU A 6 9.18 -19.04 -4.19
C LEU A 6 8.21 -20.21 -4.00
N LYS A 7 8.42 -21.35 -4.69
CA LYS A 7 7.53 -22.52 -4.56
C LYS A 7 7.70 -23.23 -3.21
N GLU A 8 8.88 -23.15 -2.60
CA GLU A 8 9.19 -23.79 -1.32
C GLU A 8 8.77 -22.94 -0.11
N MET A 9 8.53 -21.64 -0.32
CA MET A 9 8.10 -20.73 0.72
C MET A 9 6.63 -20.95 1.11
N THR A 10 6.39 -20.96 2.42
CA THR A 10 5.08 -20.76 3.01
C THR A 10 4.52 -19.38 2.62
N THR A 11 3.20 -19.20 2.78
CA THR A 11 2.56 -17.90 2.54
C THR A 11 3.15 -16.80 3.41
N ALA A 12 3.47 -17.09 4.68
CA ALA A 12 4.06 -16.11 5.58
C ALA A 12 5.45 -15.66 5.11
N GLU A 13 6.30 -16.60 4.68
CA GLU A 13 7.64 -16.29 4.16
C GLU A 13 7.57 -15.47 2.87
N LYS A 14 6.59 -15.73 2.00
CA LYS A 14 6.35 -14.91 0.80
C LYS A 14 6.00 -13.48 1.16
N ILE A 15 5.08 -13.30 2.10
CA ILE A 15 4.66 -11.96 2.55
C ILE A 15 5.85 -11.22 3.17
N SER A 16 6.58 -11.88 4.07
CA SER A 16 7.78 -11.28 4.67
C SER A 16 8.84 -10.92 3.63
N THR A 17 9.07 -11.79 2.64
CA THR A 17 9.99 -11.50 1.53
C THR A 17 9.50 -10.31 0.70
N MET A 18 8.19 -10.20 0.43
CA MET A 18 7.60 -9.05 -0.26
C MET A 18 7.81 -7.76 0.52
N GLU A 19 7.66 -7.77 1.84
CA GLU A 19 7.87 -6.59 2.70
C GLU A 19 9.33 -6.14 2.68
N VAL A 20 10.28 -7.08 2.78
CA VAL A 20 11.72 -6.78 2.70
C VAL A 20 12.07 -6.17 1.35
N LEU A 21 11.60 -6.79 0.25
CA LEU A 21 11.83 -6.26 -1.09
C LEU A 21 11.20 -4.87 -1.28
N TRP A 22 9.99 -4.68 -0.75
CA TRP A 22 9.29 -3.41 -0.86
C TRP A 22 10.03 -2.28 -0.11
N ASN A 23 10.51 -2.55 1.11
CA ASN A 23 11.27 -1.59 1.90
C ASN A 23 12.59 -1.22 1.20
N ASP A 24 13.34 -2.21 0.70
CA ASP A 24 14.59 -1.98 -0.03
C ASP A 24 14.35 -1.11 -1.28
N LEU A 25 13.30 -1.40 -2.04
CA LEU A 25 12.91 -0.58 -3.19
C LEU A 25 12.55 0.85 -2.76
N CYS A 26 11.80 1.04 -1.67
CA CYS A 26 11.44 2.38 -1.20
C CYS A 26 12.66 3.19 -0.74
N GLU A 27 13.64 2.57 -0.08
CA GLU A 27 14.85 3.23 0.41
C GLU A 27 15.83 3.58 -0.72
N ASN A 28 15.92 2.72 -1.74
CA ASN A 28 16.90 2.84 -2.83
C ASN A 28 16.31 3.32 -4.17
N ASN A 29 15.07 3.84 -4.13
CA ASN A 29 14.36 4.34 -5.30
C ASN A 29 14.84 5.75 -5.71
N SER A 30 15.24 5.93 -6.97
CA SER A 30 15.59 7.22 -7.59
C SER A 30 14.47 7.82 -8.46
N ILE A 31 13.27 7.24 -8.43
CA ILE A 31 12.11 7.65 -9.20
C ILE A 31 11.40 8.77 -8.44
N ASP A 32 11.43 9.96 -9.04
CA ASP A 32 10.65 11.10 -8.59
C ASP A 32 9.15 10.79 -8.69
N SER A 33 8.41 11.18 -7.66
CA SER A 33 6.94 11.14 -7.73
C SER A 33 6.46 12.02 -8.90
N PRO A 34 5.43 11.58 -9.65
CA PRO A 34 4.82 12.42 -10.67
C PRO A 34 4.33 13.75 -10.08
N VAL A 35 4.42 14.84 -10.85
CA VAL A 35 4.01 16.20 -10.41
C VAL A 35 2.57 16.24 -9.85
N TRP A 36 1.67 15.43 -10.40
CA TRP A 36 0.28 15.39 -9.94
C TRP A 36 0.11 14.76 -8.54
N HIS A 37 1.10 13.99 -8.06
CA HIS A 37 0.99 13.21 -6.83
C HIS A 37 0.82 14.10 -5.60
N GLU A 38 1.60 15.19 -5.52
CA GLU A 38 1.52 16.17 -4.43
C GLU A 38 0.11 16.76 -4.32
N SER A 39 -0.47 17.18 -5.45
CA SER A 39 -1.79 17.80 -5.49
C SER A 39 -2.89 16.84 -4.99
N VAL A 40 -2.80 15.56 -5.35
CA VAL A 40 -3.74 14.53 -4.88
C VAL A 40 -3.61 14.29 -3.38
N LEU A 41 -2.38 14.20 -2.87
CA LEU A 41 -2.13 14.02 -1.43
C LEU A 41 -2.60 15.22 -0.61
N ALA A 42 -2.30 16.44 -1.06
CA ALA A 42 -2.73 17.67 -0.42
C ALA A 42 -4.27 17.75 -0.36
N ASN A 43 -4.97 17.40 -1.45
CA ASN A 43 -6.43 17.39 -1.44
C ASN A 43 -7.02 16.33 -0.50
N ARG A 44 -6.45 15.11 -0.46
CA ARG A 44 -6.89 14.06 0.47
C ARG A 44 -6.71 14.49 1.92
N GLU A 45 -5.56 15.09 2.24
CA GLU A 45 -5.26 15.55 3.58
C GLU A 45 -6.20 16.69 4.01
N ARG A 46 -6.52 17.61 3.10
CA ARG A 46 -7.52 18.66 3.34
C ARG A 46 -8.89 18.06 3.64
N LEU A 47 -9.35 17.09 2.85
CA LEU A 47 -10.67 16.45 3.05
C LEU A 47 -10.74 15.67 4.35
N ARG A 48 -9.64 15.02 4.74
CA ARG A 48 -9.51 14.32 6.02
C ARG A 48 -9.56 15.31 7.18
N SER A 49 -8.76 16.38 7.12
CA SER A 49 -8.72 17.42 8.16
C SER A 49 -10.02 18.21 8.29
N SER A 50 -10.82 18.32 7.22
CA SER A 50 -12.13 18.96 7.26
C SER A 50 -13.28 18.02 7.69
N GLY A 51 -12.99 16.75 7.99
CA GLY A 51 -13.98 15.73 8.34
C GLY A 51 -14.90 15.29 7.19
N VAL A 52 -14.54 15.62 5.95
CA VAL A 52 -15.30 15.21 4.75
C VAL A 52 -14.97 13.78 4.34
N GLN A 53 -13.74 13.34 4.60
CA GLN A 53 -13.30 11.96 4.42
C GLN A 53 -12.77 11.39 5.73
N GLU A 54 -13.67 10.81 6.51
CA GLU A 54 -13.32 10.11 7.75
C GLU A 54 -12.82 8.68 7.46
N PRO A 55 -11.81 8.19 8.22
CA PRO A 55 -11.41 6.79 8.15
C PRO A 55 -12.56 5.89 8.60
N ILE A 56 -12.79 4.81 7.84
CA ILE A 56 -13.75 3.79 8.21
C ILE A 56 -13.07 2.66 8.96
N GLY A 57 -13.79 2.05 9.91
CA GLY A 57 -13.30 0.88 10.63
C GLY A 57 -12.99 -0.28 9.68
N TRP A 58 -11.95 -1.05 9.98
CA TRP A 58 -11.43 -2.10 9.10
C TRP A 58 -12.48 -3.15 8.71
N GLU A 59 -13.31 -3.58 9.66
CA GLU A 59 -14.37 -4.55 9.38
C GLU A 59 -15.48 -3.96 8.50
N ALA A 60 -15.81 -2.68 8.68
CA ALA A 60 -16.76 -1.97 7.80
C ALA A 60 -16.20 -1.83 6.38
N ALA A 61 -14.90 -1.52 6.24
CA ALA A 61 -14.22 -1.46 4.95
C ALA A 61 -14.29 -2.80 4.21
N LYS A 62 -13.95 -3.90 4.89
CA LYS A 62 -14.05 -5.25 4.33
C LYS A 62 -15.48 -5.58 3.91
N GLN A 63 -16.48 -5.22 4.70
CA GLN A 63 -17.88 -5.46 4.39
C GLN A 63 -18.31 -4.69 3.13
N GLN A 64 -17.97 -3.40 3.03
CA GLN A 64 -18.26 -2.61 1.83
C GLN A 64 -17.62 -3.20 0.57
N LEU A 65 -16.36 -3.67 0.66
CA LEU A 65 -15.68 -4.31 -0.47
C LEU A 65 -16.39 -5.60 -0.90
N ARG A 66 -16.75 -6.45 0.06
CA ARG A 66 -17.51 -7.69 -0.22
C ARG A 66 -18.87 -7.42 -0.85
N ASN A 67 -19.53 -6.33 -0.48
CA ASN A 67 -20.84 -5.96 -1.02
C ASN A 67 -20.78 -5.32 -2.42
N LYS A 68 -19.58 -4.95 -2.90
CA LYS A 68 -19.37 -4.35 -4.23
C LYS A 68 -18.98 -5.37 -5.30
N ILE A 69 -18.74 -6.62 -4.91
CA ILE A 69 -18.44 -7.77 -5.78
C ILE A 69 -19.69 -8.64 -5.83
#